data_AF-A0A8I5R8W6-F1
#
_entry.id   AF-A0A8I5R8W6-F1
#
_cell.length_a   1.000
_cell.length_b   1.000
_cell.length_c   1.000
_cell.angle_alpha   90.00
_cell.angle_beta   90.00
_cell.angle_gamma   90.00
#
_symmetry.space_group_name_H-M   'P 1'
#
loop_
_entity.id
_entity.type
_entity.pdbx_description
1 polymer ?
#
loop_
_entity_poly.entity_id
_entity_poly.type
_entity_poly.pdbx_seq_one_letter_code
_entity_poly.pdbx_strand_id
1 'polypeptide(L)'
;MELLVHLNKRIKSRPKIQLPVETLLVQYQDPAAVSFVTNFTIIYVKMGYPRLPVEKQCELAPTLLTAMEGKPQPQQDSLMHLLIPTLFHMKYPVESSKSASPFNLAEKPKTVQLLLDFMLDVLLMPYGYVLNESQSRQNSSSAQGSSSNSGGGSGIPQPPPGMSFYAAKRVIGDNPWTPEQLEQCKLGIVKFIEAEQVPELEAVLHLVIASSDTRHSVATAADLELKSKQR
;
A
#
# COMPACT_ATOMS: atom_id res chain seq x y z
N MET A 1 18.06 -24.02 -1.99
CA MET A 1 17.16 -23.33 -1.03
C MET A 1 17.88 -22.90 0.26
N GLU A 2 18.76 -23.71 0.84
CA GLU A 2 19.46 -23.39 2.11
C GLU A 2 20.24 -22.07 2.11
N LEU A 3 20.92 -21.74 1.01
CA LEU A 3 21.62 -20.47 0.86
C LEU A 3 20.69 -19.25 1.06
N LEU A 4 19.47 -19.30 0.52
CA LEU A 4 18.48 -18.24 0.65
C LEU A 4 17.97 -18.13 2.09
N VAL A 5 17.89 -19.24 2.83
CA VAL A 5 17.52 -19.24 4.26
C VAL A 5 18.55 -18.46 5.08
N HIS A 6 19.84 -18.75 4.87
CA HIS A 6 20.92 -18.04 5.57
C HIS A 6 20.99 -16.56 5.19
N LEU A 7 20.83 -16.25 3.90
CA LEU A 7 20.79 -14.88 3.41
C LEU A 7 19.61 -14.12 4.04
N ASN A 8 18.41 -14.69 4.02
CA ASN A 8 17.21 -14.09 4.62
C ASN A 8 17.38 -13.84 6.12
N LYS A 9 17.94 -14.82 6.86
CA LYS A 9 18.21 -14.67 8.29
C LYS A 9 19.17 -13.51 8.56
N ARG A 10 20.19 -13.36 7.71
CA ARG A 10 21.22 -12.31 7.83
C ARG A 10 20.70 -10.92 7.48
N ILE A 11 19.85 -10.80 6.47
CA ILE A 11 19.21 -9.55 6.08
C ILE A 11 18.19 -9.09 7.12
N LYS A 12 17.38 -10.02 7.66
CA LYS A 12 16.37 -9.72 8.68
C LYS A 12 17.00 -9.27 10.00
N SER A 13 18.12 -9.88 10.42
CA SER A 13 18.78 -9.51 11.68
C SER A 13 19.57 -8.20 11.61
N ARG A 14 19.78 -7.64 10.41
CA ARG A 14 20.57 -6.42 10.22
C ARG A 14 19.80 -5.42 9.33
N PRO A 15 18.98 -4.53 9.93
CA PRO A 15 18.13 -3.61 9.18
C PRO A 15 18.93 -2.59 8.36
N LYS A 16 20.18 -2.29 8.73
CA LYS A 16 21.05 -1.35 8.01
C LYS A 16 21.65 -1.89 6.71
N ILE A 17 21.54 -3.20 6.44
CA ILE A 17 22.02 -3.76 5.17
C ILE A 17 21.11 -3.26 4.05
N GLN A 18 21.71 -2.58 3.08
CA GLN A 18 21.05 -2.16 1.85
C GLN A 18 20.98 -3.30 0.83
N LEU A 19 19.89 -3.35 0.09
CA LEU A 19 19.68 -4.26 -1.03
C LEU A 19 19.74 -3.46 -2.33
N PRO A 20 20.16 -4.06 -3.46
CA PRO A 20 20.24 -3.37 -4.74
C PRO A 20 18.85 -3.24 -5.38
N VAL A 21 17.97 -2.43 -4.77
CA VAL A 21 16.54 -2.33 -5.13
C VAL A 21 16.35 -1.93 -6.59
N GLU A 22 17.14 -0.98 -7.11
CA GLU A 22 17.10 -0.56 -8.52
C GLU A 22 17.33 -1.75 -9.47
N THR A 23 18.40 -2.52 -9.23
CA THR A 23 18.72 -3.72 -10.01
C THR A 23 17.66 -4.82 -9.86
N LEU A 24 17.11 -4.98 -8.66
CA LEU A 24 16.03 -5.94 -8.40
C LEU A 24 14.75 -5.55 -9.16
N LEU A 25 14.41 -4.26 -9.24
CA LEU A 25 13.24 -3.80 -10.00
C LEU A 25 13.42 -3.98 -11.51
N VAL A 26 14.64 -3.81 -12.03
CA VAL A 26 14.96 -4.14 -13.43
C VAL A 26 14.77 -5.63 -13.69
N GLN A 27 15.35 -6.49 -12.83
CA GLN A 27 15.19 -7.94 -12.94
C GLN A 27 13.73 -8.39 -12.81
N TYR A 28 12.96 -7.73 -11.94
CA TYR A 28 11.56 -8.07 -11.71
C TYR A 28 10.67 -7.76 -12.91
N GLN A 29 11.03 -6.74 -13.70
CA GLN A 29 10.31 -6.35 -14.91
C GLN A 29 10.74 -7.14 -16.15
N ASP A 30 11.87 -7.84 -16.10
CA ASP A 30 12.37 -8.63 -17.24
C ASP A 30 11.38 -9.76 -17.61
N PRO A 31 10.77 -9.72 -18.81
CA PRO A 31 9.86 -10.77 -19.27
C PRO A 31 10.56 -12.13 -19.49
N ALA A 32 11.89 -12.14 -19.65
CA ALA A 32 12.67 -13.37 -19.77
C ALA A 32 13.00 -14.01 -18.41
N ALA A 33 12.76 -13.31 -17.30
CA ALA A 33 13.03 -13.85 -15.97
C ALA A 33 12.09 -15.03 -15.65
N VAL A 34 12.68 -16.18 -15.31
CA VAL A 34 11.92 -17.36 -14.90
C VAL A 34 11.11 -17.08 -13.62
N SER A 35 9.92 -17.68 -13.49
CA SER A 35 9.00 -17.39 -12.38
C SER A 35 9.63 -17.59 -11.00
N PHE A 36 10.53 -18.57 -10.85
CA PHE A 36 11.29 -18.78 -9.62
C PHE A 36 12.07 -17.52 -9.24
N VAL A 37 12.82 -16.93 -10.18
CA VAL A 37 13.60 -15.72 -9.96
C VAL A 37 12.68 -14.56 -9.60
N THR A 38 11.64 -14.32 -10.40
CA THR A 38 10.65 -13.25 -10.17
C THR A 38 10.02 -13.32 -8.78
N ASN A 39 9.65 -14.52 -8.31
CA ASN A 39 9.08 -14.74 -6.98
C ASN A 39 10.05 -14.45 -5.84
N PHE A 40 11.35 -14.67 -6.02
CA PHE A 40 12.36 -14.28 -5.03
C PHE A 40 12.73 -12.80 -5.11
N THR A 41 12.79 -12.24 -6.31
CA THR A 41 13.10 -10.82 -6.52
C THR A 41 12.11 -9.93 -5.78
N ILE A 42 10.79 -10.21 -5.84
CA ILE A 42 9.79 -9.42 -5.09
C ILE A 42 9.99 -9.49 -3.58
N ILE A 43 10.44 -10.63 -3.02
CA ILE A 43 10.75 -10.75 -1.59
C ILE A 43 11.86 -9.76 -1.20
N TYR A 44 12.90 -9.65 -2.02
CA TYR A 44 14.01 -8.73 -1.77
C TYR A 44 13.67 -7.27 -2.06
N VAL A 45 12.77 -6.98 -3.01
CA VAL A 45 12.20 -5.64 -3.20
C VAL A 45 11.41 -5.23 -1.94
N LYS A 46 10.51 -6.08 -1.43
CA LYS A 46 9.74 -5.82 -0.19
C LYS A 46 10.65 -5.58 1.02
N MET A 47 11.75 -6.32 1.13
CA MET A 47 12.71 -6.14 2.24
C MET A 47 13.61 -4.93 2.07
N GLY A 48 13.97 -4.58 0.83
CA GLY A 48 14.98 -3.57 0.51
C GLY A 48 14.41 -2.17 0.37
N TYR A 49 13.25 -2.02 -0.27
CA TYR A 49 12.68 -0.71 -0.59
C TYR A 49 12.47 0.16 0.66
N PRO A 50 11.86 -0.32 1.77
CA PRO A 50 11.69 0.50 2.98
C PRO A 50 13.00 0.89 3.68
N ARG A 51 14.14 0.29 3.30
CA ARG A 51 15.46 0.59 3.87
C ARG A 51 16.19 1.71 3.13
N LEU A 52 15.72 2.05 1.92
CA LEU A 52 16.30 3.14 1.14
C LEU A 52 16.06 4.48 1.83
N PRO A 53 16.93 5.48 1.61
CA PRO A 53 16.60 6.88 1.92
C PRO A 53 15.27 7.29 1.26
N VAL A 54 14.51 8.15 1.92
CA VAL A 54 13.16 8.56 1.45
C VAL A 54 13.21 9.15 0.05
N GLU A 55 14.25 9.92 -0.27
CA GLU A 55 14.46 10.51 -1.59
C GLU A 55 14.56 9.44 -2.68
N LYS A 56 15.26 8.34 -2.38
CA LYS A 56 15.41 7.20 -3.29
C LYS A 56 14.13 6.36 -3.40
N GLN A 57 13.33 6.28 -2.34
CA GLN A 57 11.99 5.68 -2.44
C GLN A 57 11.13 6.49 -3.41
N CYS A 58 11.05 7.82 -3.23
CA CYS A 58 10.29 8.69 -4.12
C CYS A 58 10.76 8.62 -5.58
N GLU A 59 12.07 8.53 -5.83
CA GLU A 59 12.63 8.35 -7.18
C GLU A 59 12.16 7.05 -7.84
N LEU A 60 12.01 5.97 -7.07
CA LEU A 60 11.62 4.64 -7.57
C LEU A 60 10.12 4.37 -7.53
N ALA A 61 9.31 5.26 -6.95
CA ALA A 61 7.87 5.09 -6.87
C ALA A 61 7.20 4.85 -8.25
N PRO A 62 7.55 5.58 -9.33
CA PRO A 62 7.01 5.27 -10.66
C PRO A 62 7.40 3.88 -11.18
N THR A 63 8.59 3.42 -10.83
CA THR A 63 9.08 2.07 -11.19
C THR A 63 8.29 0.99 -10.48
N LEU A 64 7.83 1.20 -9.23
CA LEU A 64 6.91 0.27 -8.56
C LEU A 64 5.59 0.14 -9.31
N LEU A 65 5.06 1.26 -9.83
CA LEU A 65 3.79 1.28 -10.53
C LEU A 65 3.85 0.51 -11.85
N THR A 66 4.92 0.72 -12.62
CA THR A 66 5.17 0.01 -13.88
C THR A 66 5.50 -1.47 -13.66
N ALA A 67 6.20 -1.80 -12.56
CA ALA A 67 6.54 -3.18 -12.21
C ALA A 67 5.34 -4.08 -11.87
N MET A 68 4.17 -3.52 -11.57
CA MET A 68 2.94 -4.29 -11.30
C MET A 68 2.30 -4.90 -12.55
N GLU A 69 2.65 -4.39 -13.73
CA GLU A 69 2.00 -4.77 -14.98
C GLU A 69 2.20 -6.25 -15.29
N GLY A 70 1.10 -6.97 -15.54
CA GLY A 70 1.12 -8.40 -15.83
C GLY A 70 1.50 -9.31 -14.65
N LYS A 71 1.66 -8.77 -13.43
CA LYS A 71 1.98 -9.57 -12.23
C LYS A 71 0.71 -10.14 -11.57
N PRO A 72 0.79 -11.28 -10.87
CA PRO A 72 -0.32 -11.79 -10.08
C PRO A 72 -0.75 -10.81 -8.99
N GLN A 73 -2.06 -10.76 -8.69
CA GLN A 73 -2.66 -9.84 -7.73
C GLN A 73 -1.90 -9.74 -6.38
N PRO A 74 -1.45 -10.82 -5.72
CA PRO A 74 -0.72 -10.70 -4.45
C PRO A 74 0.62 -9.95 -4.57
N GLN A 75 1.25 -10.01 -5.75
CA GLN A 75 2.50 -9.29 -6.01
C GLN A 75 2.21 -7.82 -6.34
N GLN A 76 1.11 -7.54 -7.03
CA GLN A 76 0.63 -6.18 -7.24
C GLN A 76 0.30 -5.51 -5.91
N ASP A 77 -0.47 -6.16 -5.05
CA ASP A 77 -0.79 -5.65 -3.71
C ASP A 77 0.50 -5.46 -2.88
N SER A 78 1.49 -6.34 -3.01
CA SER A 78 2.79 -6.18 -2.35
C SER A 78 3.56 -4.93 -2.81
N LEU A 79 3.45 -4.55 -4.09
CA LEU A 79 4.06 -3.32 -4.61
C LEU A 79 3.24 -2.08 -4.22
N MET A 80 1.91 -2.16 -4.18
CA MET A 80 1.04 -1.10 -3.64
C MET A 80 1.37 -0.77 -2.19
N HIS A 81 1.64 -1.79 -1.37
CA HIS A 81 2.07 -1.64 0.02
C HIS A 81 3.38 -0.86 0.19
N LEU A 82 4.24 -0.83 -0.84
CA LEU A 82 5.45 -0.02 -0.86
C LEU A 82 5.17 1.38 -1.44
N LEU A 83 4.33 1.45 -2.47
CA LEU A 83 3.99 2.68 -3.19
C LEU A 83 3.20 3.66 -2.32
N ILE A 84 2.09 3.22 -1.73
CA ILE A 84 1.14 4.11 -1.04
C ILE A 84 1.79 4.93 0.08
N PRO A 85 2.59 4.37 1.00
CA PRO A 85 3.30 5.18 1.99
C PRO A 85 4.29 6.18 1.39
N THR A 86 4.89 5.84 0.24
CA THR A 86 5.84 6.72 -0.45
C THR A 86 5.17 7.99 -0.97
N LEU A 87 3.90 7.89 -1.41
CA LEU A 87 3.15 9.02 -1.98
C LEU A 87 3.06 10.23 -1.04
N PHE A 88 3.06 10.01 0.27
CA PHE A 88 3.04 11.08 1.27
C PHE A 88 4.30 11.97 1.24
N HIS A 89 5.44 11.37 0.87
CA HIS A 89 6.75 12.02 0.84
C HIS A 89 7.13 12.56 -0.55
N MET A 90 6.34 12.23 -1.57
CA MET A 90 6.58 12.72 -2.92
C MET A 90 6.35 14.23 -3.00
N LYS A 91 7.19 14.87 -3.80
CA LYS A 91 7.03 16.28 -4.18
C LYS A 91 6.50 16.31 -5.59
N TYR A 92 5.26 16.79 -5.75
CA TYR A 92 4.66 16.95 -7.05
C TYR A 92 4.99 18.34 -7.59
N PRO A 93 5.49 18.47 -8.83
CA PRO A 93 5.76 19.76 -9.42
C PRO A 93 4.44 20.52 -9.59
N VAL A 94 4.34 21.70 -8.97
CA VAL A 94 3.22 22.62 -9.17
C VAL A 94 3.39 23.23 -10.56
N GLU A 95 2.39 23.06 -11.41
CA GLU A 95 2.40 23.47 -12.82
C GLU A 95 3.02 24.86 -13.03
N SER A 96 4.21 24.88 -13.62
CA SER A 96 4.82 26.06 -14.26
C SER A 96 5.92 25.70 -15.25
N SER A 97 6.33 24.43 -15.31
CA SER A 97 7.18 23.90 -16.38
C SER A 97 6.60 22.58 -16.84
N LYS A 98 6.71 22.29 -18.14
CA LYS A 98 6.22 21.09 -18.84
C LYS A 98 6.92 19.79 -18.38
N SER A 99 7.10 19.57 -17.08
CA SER A 99 7.58 18.29 -16.55
C SER A 99 6.43 17.30 -16.61
N ALA A 100 6.58 16.26 -17.43
CA ALA A 100 5.65 15.14 -17.50
C ALA A 100 5.35 14.58 -16.09
N SER A 101 4.10 14.13 -15.87
CA SER A 101 3.72 13.42 -14.65
C SER A 101 4.77 12.34 -14.34
N PRO A 102 5.31 12.26 -13.11
CA PRO A 102 6.31 11.26 -12.75
C PRO A 102 5.86 9.82 -13.03
N PHE A 103 4.54 9.57 -13.10
CA PHE A 103 3.98 8.23 -13.26
C PHE A 103 3.53 7.87 -14.68
N ASN A 104 3.42 8.85 -15.60
CA ASN A 104 2.96 8.66 -16.99
C ASN A 104 1.70 7.77 -17.10
N LEU A 105 0.71 8.00 -16.22
CA LEU A 105 -0.45 7.12 -16.06
C LEU A 105 -1.45 7.13 -17.21
N ALA A 106 -1.43 8.17 -18.05
CA ALA A 106 -2.35 8.35 -19.17
C ALA A 106 -2.33 7.17 -20.18
N GLU A 107 -1.19 6.49 -20.32
CA GLU A 107 -1.03 5.37 -21.25
C GLU A 107 -1.41 4.01 -20.63
N LYS A 108 -1.76 3.96 -19.34
CA LYS A 108 -1.94 2.72 -18.57
C LYS A 108 -3.27 2.66 -17.80
N PRO A 109 -4.44 2.65 -18.49
CA PRO A 109 -5.74 2.73 -17.82
C PRO A 109 -6.02 1.58 -16.84
N LYS A 110 -5.56 0.36 -17.13
CA LYS A 110 -5.71 -0.78 -16.20
C LYS A 110 -4.92 -0.60 -14.92
N THR A 111 -3.73 0.00 -15.01
CA THR A 111 -2.87 0.28 -13.86
C THR A 111 -3.45 1.41 -13.02
N VAL A 112 -4.01 2.44 -13.68
CA VAL A 112 -4.75 3.52 -13.00
C VAL A 112 -5.94 2.94 -12.22
N GLN A 113 -6.75 2.10 -12.85
CA GLN A 113 -7.89 1.48 -12.19
C GLN A 113 -7.46 0.66 -10.95
N LEU A 114 -6.43 -0.18 -11.09
CA LEU A 114 -5.89 -0.97 -9.98
C LEU A 114 -5.39 -0.08 -8.82
N LEU A 115 -4.74 1.04 -9.16
CA LEU A 115 -4.25 2.02 -8.19
C LEU A 115 -5.42 2.71 -7.47
N LEU A 116 -6.40 3.20 -8.21
CA LEU A 116 -7.58 3.86 -7.66
C LEU A 116 -8.39 2.90 -6.78
N ASP A 117 -8.59 1.65 -7.20
CA ASP A 117 -9.30 0.65 -6.39
C ASP A 117 -8.58 0.38 -5.07
N PHE A 118 -7.24 0.24 -5.09
CA PHE A 118 -6.46 0.08 -3.85
C PHE A 118 -6.51 1.34 -2.98
N MET A 119 -6.38 2.54 -3.57
CA MET A 119 -6.47 3.81 -2.85
C MET A 119 -7.83 3.99 -2.17
N LEU A 120 -8.92 3.60 -2.84
CA LEU A 120 -10.27 3.62 -2.29
C LEU A 120 -10.37 2.71 -1.06
N ASP A 121 -9.85 1.49 -1.16
CA ASP A 121 -9.81 0.55 -0.04
C ASP A 121 -9.01 1.13 1.15
N VAL A 122 -7.88 1.81 0.89
CA VAL A 122 -7.08 2.49 1.93
C VAL A 122 -7.85 3.63 2.59
N LEU A 123 -8.56 4.45 1.81
CA LEU A 123 -9.36 5.56 2.33
C LEU A 123 -10.52 5.07 3.22
N LEU A 124 -11.16 3.97 2.84
CA LEU A 124 -12.23 3.32 3.62
C LEU A 124 -11.72 2.62 4.87
N MET A 125 -10.43 2.29 4.97
CA MET A 125 -9.88 1.57 6.10
C MET A 125 -10.00 2.39 7.40
N PRO A 126 -10.64 1.85 8.46
CA PRO A 126 -10.68 2.52 9.75
C PRO A 126 -9.34 2.43 10.48
N TYR A 127 -9.04 3.48 11.22
CA TYR A 127 -7.88 3.52 12.11
C TYR A 127 -7.99 2.47 13.22
N GLY A 128 -6.91 1.73 13.46
CA GLY A 128 -6.84 0.73 14.54
C GLY A 128 -7.64 -0.55 14.29
N TYR A 129 -8.13 -0.78 13.07
CA TYR A 129 -8.77 -2.05 12.72
C TYR A 129 -7.76 -3.21 12.73
N VAL A 130 -8.14 -4.31 13.36
CA VAL A 130 -7.35 -5.53 13.44
C VAL A 130 -8.18 -6.68 12.87
N LEU A 131 -7.62 -7.39 11.89
CA LEU A 131 -8.21 -8.63 11.39
C LEU A 131 -8.07 -9.73 12.45
N ASN A 132 -9.16 -10.03 13.14
CA ASN A 132 -9.26 -11.23 13.96
C ASN A 132 -9.49 -12.44 13.07
N GLU A 133 -8.45 -12.98 12.42
CA GLU A 133 -8.57 -14.31 11.81
C GLU A 133 -8.78 -15.33 12.95
N SER A 134 -9.96 -15.95 13.01
CA SER A 134 -10.20 -17.05 13.92
C SER A 134 -9.18 -18.15 13.62
N GLN A 135 -8.27 -18.40 14.57
CA GLN A 135 -7.30 -19.51 14.54
C GLN A 135 -8.05 -20.84 14.45
N SER A 136 -8.41 -21.24 13.24
CA SER A 136 -8.92 -22.57 12.93
C SER A 136 -7.87 -23.33 12.14
N ARG A 137 -6.68 -23.49 12.76
CA ARG A 137 -5.73 -24.58 12.49
C ARG A 137 -4.62 -24.60 13.55
N GLN A 138 -4.73 -25.59 14.44
CA GLN A 138 -3.64 -26.27 15.17
C GLN A 138 -3.01 -25.56 16.39
N ASN A 139 -3.49 -25.87 17.61
CA ASN A 139 -2.86 -26.87 18.48
C ASN A 139 -3.66 -27.12 19.78
N SER A 140 -3.78 -28.39 20.13
CA SER A 140 -4.34 -28.93 21.37
C SER A 140 -3.41 -28.70 22.58
N SER A 141 -3.94 -28.15 23.68
CA SER A 141 -3.87 -28.71 25.06
C SER A 141 -4.30 -27.69 26.13
N SER A 142 -5.40 -28.02 26.82
CA SER A 142 -5.73 -27.75 28.24
C SER A 142 -5.27 -26.47 28.95
N ALA A 143 -6.22 -25.65 29.41
CA ALA A 143 -6.47 -25.41 30.85
C ALA A 143 -7.66 -24.46 31.07
N GLN A 144 -8.39 -24.74 32.14
CA GLN A 144 -9.63 -24.13 32.61
C GLN A 144 -9.33 -22.94 33.55
N GLY A 145 -10.09 -21.83 33.48
CA GLY A 145 -10.18 -20.87 34.60
C GLY A 145 -10.44 -19.37 34.28
N SER A 146 -11.72 -18.98 34.32
CA SER A 146 -12.29 -17.81 35.02
C SER A 146 -12.07 -16.34 34.57
N SER A 147 -13.17 -15.79 34.03
CA SER A 147 -13.91 -14.54 34.37
C SER A 147 -13.43 -13.10 34.04
N SER A 148 -14.36 -12.41 33.37
CA SER A 148 -14.65 -10.95 33.25
C SER A 148 -13.80 -10.10 32.29
N ASN A 149 -14.35 -9.73 31.11
CA ASN A 149 -15.09 -8.48 30.88
C ASN A 149 -15.50 -8.35 29.39
N SER A 150 -16.72 -7.86 29.14
CA SER A 150 -17.26 -7.29 27.89
C SER A 150 -17.07 -8.03 26.54
N GLY A 151 -18.15 -8.68 26.06
CA GLY A 151 -18.57 -8.59 24.66
C GLY A 151 -17.80 -9.35 23.57
N GLY A 152 -16.90 -10.28 23.91
CA GLY A 152 -16.16 -11.08 22.93
C GLY A 152 -16.99 -12.23 22.35
N GLY A 153 -17.98 -11.93 21.51
CA GLY A 153 -18.57 -12.94 20.64
C GLY A 153 -17.47 -13.53 19.77
N SER A 154 -17.32 -14.85 19.79
CA SER A 154 -16.54 -15.65 18.84
C SER A 154 -17.14 -15.55 17.43
N GLY A 155 -17.12 -14.33 16.90
CA GLY A 155 -17.74 -13.95 15.65
C GLY A 155 -16.81 -14.18 14.47
N ILE A 156 -17.39 -14.58 13.35
CA ILE A 156 -16.77 -14.55 12.03
C ILE A 156 -16.06 -13.19 11.88
N PRO A 157 -14.80 -13.13 11.41
CA PRO A 157 -14.13 -11.86 11.17
C PRO A 157 -15.00 -10.98 10.26
N GLN A 158 -15.53 -9.89 10.79
CA GLN A 158 -16.38 -8.97 10.01
C GLN A 158 -15.50 -7.88 9.40
N PRO A 159 -15.55 -7.67 8.07
CA PRO A 159 -14.86 -6.56 7.46
C PRO A 159 -15.45 -5.22 7.92
N PRO A 160 -14.69 -4.13 7.85
CA PRO A 160 -15.22 -2.80 8.11
C PRO A 160 -16.39 -2.45 7.19
N PRO A 161 -17.29 -1.55 7.63
CA PRO A 161 -18.35 -1.02 6.77
C PRO A 161 -17.78 -0.49 5.45
N GLY A 162 -18.45 -0.80 4.34
CA GLY A 162 -18.02 -0.37 3.01
C GLY A 162 -16.90 -1.21 2.38
N MET A 163 -16.34 -2.19 3.09
CA MET A 163 -15.27 -3.04 2.58
C MET A 163 -15.66 -4.52 2.55
N SER A 164 -15.12 -5.25 1.58
CA SER A 164 -15.15 -6.72 1.62
C SER A 164 -14.04 -7.26 2.54
N PHE A 165 -14.17 -8.51 2.98
CA PHE A 165 -13.08 -9.18 3.73
C PHE A 165 -11.79 -9.24 2.92
N TYR A 166 -11.90 -9.43 1.60
CA TYR A 166 -10.76 -9.40 0.70
C TYR A 166 -10.09 -8.02 0.66
N ALA A 167 -10.87 -6.94 0.54
CA ALA A 167 -10.38 -5.55 0.56
C ALA A 167 -9.67 -5.20 1.89
N ALA A 168 -10.26 -5.59 3.03
CA ALA A 168 -9.62 -5.39 4.32
C ALA A 168 -8.29 -6.16 4.42
N LYS A 169 -8.27 -7.41 3.97
CA LYS A 169 -7.07 -8.26 4.00
C LYS A 169 -5.95 -7.75 3.09
N ARG A 170 -6.26 -7.28 1.88
CA ARG A 170 -5.26 -6.73 0.96
C ARG A 170 -4.66 -5.42 1.48
N VAL A 171 -5.45 -4.54 2.12
CA VAL A 171 -4.94 -3.28 2.69
C VAL A 171 -4.11 -3.53 3.94
N ILE A 172 -4.48 -4.49 4.79
CA ILE A 172 -3.68 -4.83 5.97
C ILE A 172 -2.34 -5.47 5.60
N GLY A 173 -2.35 -6.38 4.61
CA GLY A 173 -1.14 -7.05 4.14
C GLY A 173 -0.39 -7.82 5.23
N ASP A 174 0.90 -8.08 5.00
CA ASP A 174 1.76 -8.81 5.95
C ASP A 174 2.24 -7.93 7.12
N ASN A 175 2.32 -6.62 6.90
CA ASN A 175 2.83 -5.62 7.84
C ASN A 175 1.80 -4.50 7.99
N PRO A 176 0.86 -4.62 8.94
CA PRO A 176 -0.19 -3.63 9.15
C PRO A 176 0.40 -2.25 9.49
N TRP A 177 -0.16 -1.20 8.89
CA TRP A 177 0.21 0.19 9.22
C TRP A 177 -0.32 0.59 10.60
N THR A 178 0.46 1.40 11.33
CA THR A 178 -0.07 2.08 12.52
C THR A 178 -1.13 3.11 12.13
N PRO A 179 -2.00 3.57 13.05
CA PRO A 179 -2.96 4.63 12.76
C PRO A 179 -2.32 5.89 12.15
N GLU A 180 -1.13 6.27 12.60
CA GLU A 180 -0.38 7.43 12.10
C GLU A 180 0.15 7.19 10.69
N GLN A 181 0.64 5.98 10.40
CA GLN A 181 1.07 5.61 9.05
C GLN A 181 -0.11 5.55 8.09
N LEU A 182 -1.27 5.04 8.53
CA LEU A 182 -2.48 5.03 7.72
C LEU A 182 -2.94 6.47 7.41
N GLU A 183 -2.88 7.39 8.39
CA GLU A 183 -3.18 8.80 8.18
C GLU A 183 -2.25 9.41 7.12
N GLN A 184 -0.94 9.13 7.19
CA GLN A 184 0.03 9.55 6.17
C GLN A 184 -0.29 8.96 4.79
N CYS A 185 -0.65 7.68 4.72
CA CYS A 185 -1.06 7.03 3.47
C CYS A 185 -2.26 7.74 2.84
N LYS A 186 -3.31 8.01 3.63
CA LYS A 186 -4.51 8.73 3.17
C LYS A 186 -4.19 10.15 2.72
N LEU A 187 -3.38 10.89 3.47
CA LEU A 187 -2.89 12.21 3.05
C LEU A 187 -2.07 12.15 1.77
N GLY A 188 -1.23 11.12 1.60
CA GLY A 188 -0.46 10.89 0.39
C GLY A 188 -1.35 10.66 -0.83
N ILE A 189 -2.45 9.93 -0.67
CA ILE A 189 -3.46 9.71 -1.71
C ILE A 189 -4.12 11.05 -2.10
N VAL A 190 -4.56 11.84 -1.12
CA VAL A 190 -5.18 13.16 -1.38
C VAL A 190 -4.22 14.07 -2.15
N LYS A 191 -2.95 14.18 -1.71
CA LYS A 191 -1.92 14.96 -2.40
C LYS A 191 -1.63 14.46 -3.83
N PHE A 192 -1.66 13.15 -4.02
CA PHE A 192 -1.45 12.54 -5.33
C PHE A 192 -2.58 12.89 -6.31
N ILE A 193 -3.82 12.94 -5.82
CA ILE A 193 -4.99 13.36 -6.61
C ILE A 193 -4.97 14.87 -6.86
N GLU A 194 -4.66 15.68 -5.84
CA GLU A 194 -4.50 17.15 -5.94
C GLU A 194 -3.44 17.54 -6.97
N ALA A 195 -2.38 16.73 -7.09
CA ALA A 195 -1.33 16.89 -8.09
C ALA A 195 -1.73 16.41 -9.50
N GLU A 196 -3.01 16.12 -9.75
CA GLU A 196 -3.56 15.68 -11.04
C GLU A 196 -2.83 14.49 -11.67
N GLN A 197 -2.30 13.58 -10.83
CA GLN A 197 -1.58 12.40 -11.31
C GLN A 197 -2.52 11.34 -11.91
N VAL A 198 -3.82 11.47 -11.66
CA VAL A 198 -4.90 10.62 -12.16
C VAL A 198 -6.03 11.48 -12.73
N PRO A 199 -6.81 10.96 -13.69
CA PRO A 199 -7.95 11.69 -14.24
C PRO A 199 -8.93 12.10 -13.14
N GLU A 200 -9.28 13.38 -13.10
CA GLU A 200 -10.13 13.94 -12.06
C GLU A 200 -11.45 13.19 -11.89
N LEU A 201 -12.13 12.89 -13.00
CA LEU A 201 -13.44 12.22 -13.00
C LEU A 201 -13.39 10.84 -12.31
N GLU A 202 -12.26 10.15 -12.38
CA GLU A 202 -12.06 8.84 -11.76
C GLU A 202 -11.72 8.95 -10.25
N ALA A 203 -11.24 10.12 -9.81
CA ALA A 203 -10.76 10.35 -8.45
C ALA A 203 -11.74 11.15 -7.55
N VAL A 204 -12.84 11.68 -8.10
CA VAL A 204 -13.84 12.44 -7.32
C VAL A 204 -14.37 11.63 -6.13
N LEU A 205 -14.67 10.34 -6.34
CA LEU A 205 -15.20 9.48 -5.29
C LEU A 205 -14.21 9.34 -4.12
N HIS A 206 -12.92 9.25 -4.41
CA HIS A 206 -11.86 9.18 -3.41
C HIS A 206 -11.82 10.44 -2.55
N LEU A 207 -11.92 11.62 -3.18
CA LEU A 207 -11.97 12.88 -2.45
C LEU A 207 -13.23 13.00 -1.57
N VAL A 208 -14.40 12.57 -2.06
CA VAL A 208 -15.64 12.55 -1.27
C VAL A 208 -15.49 11.68 -0.02
N ILE A 209 -14.94 10.47 -0.16
CA ILE A 209 -14.72 9.58 0.98
C ILE A 209 -13.68 10.17 1.93
N ALA A 210 -12.57 10.68 1.40
CA ALA A 210 -11.51 11.31 2.19
C ALA A 210 -12.01 12.53 2.98
N SER A 211 -12.95 13.32 2.42
CA SER A 211 -13.55 14.48 3.11
C SER A 211 -14.39 14.10 4.35
N SER A 212 -14.81 12.83 4.42
CA SER A 212 -15.56 12.26 5.56
C SER A 212 -14.66 11.48 6.53
N ASP A 213 -13.34 11.57 6.39
CA ASP A 213 -12.39 10.87 7.26
C ASP A 213 -12.47 11.37 8.71
N THR A 214 -12.24 10.48 9.68
CA THR A 214 -12.30 10.82 11.11
C THR A 214 -11.12 11.66 11.58
N ARG A 215 -10.00 11.69 10.83
CA ARG A 215 -8.87 12.59 11.09
C ARG A 215 -9.09 13.90 10.34
N HIS A 216 -9.12 15.01 11.07
CA HIS A 216 -9.33 16.35 10.51
C HIS A 216 -8.30 16.74 9.43
N SER A 217 -7.06 16.26 9.53
CA SER A 217 -5.99 16.49 8.55
C SER A 217 -6.38 16.00 7.15
N VAL A 218 -6.87 14.77 7.05
CA VAL A 218 -7.32 14.13 5.80
C VAL A 218 -8.60 14.80 5.30
N ALA A 219 -9.60 14.93 6.19
CA ALA A 219 -10.89 15.51 5.84
C ALA A 219 -10.78 16.93 5.28
N THR A 220 -9.99 17.78 5.94
CA THR A 220 -9.82 19.19 5.52
C THR A 220 -9.07 19.27 4.19
N ALA A 221 -8.01 18.48 4.00
CA ALA A 221 -7.25 18.49 2.75
C ALA A 221 -8.14 18.08 1.55
N ALA A 222 -8.94 17.02 1.71
CA ALA A 222 -9.84 16.56 0.66
C ALA A 222 -11.00 17.53 0.39
N ASP A 223 -11.58 18.14 1.44
CA ASP A 223 -12.66 19.13 1.29
C ASP A 223 -12.18 20.41 0.58
N LEU A 224 -10.97 20.88 0.87
CA LEU A 224 -10.36 22.01 0.15
C LEU A 224 -10.23 21.71 -1.35
N GLU A 225 -9.79 20.50 -1.70
CA GLU A 225 -9.63 20.09 -3.08
C GLU A 225 -10.95 19.82 -3.81
N LEU A 226 -11.97 19.27 -3.12
CA LEU A 226 -13.31 19.18 -3.71
C LEU A 226 -13.89 20.54 -4.06
N LYS A 227 -13.65 21.55 -3.21
CA LYS A 227 -14.14 22.92 -3.43
C LYS A 227 -13.39 23.63 -4.54
N SER A 228 -12.11 23.31 -4.78
CA SER A 228 -11.35 23.88 -5.89
C SER A 228 -11.93 23.44 -7.24
N LYS A 229 -12.38 22.17 -7.33
CA LYS A 229 -12.94 21.53 -8.53
C LYS A 229 -14.41 21.84 -8.83
N GLN A 230 -15.14 22.48 -7.92
CA GLN A 230 -16.54 22.87 -8.14
C GLN A 230 -16.71 24.21 -8.89
N ARG A 231 -15.61 24.95 -9.13
CA ARG A 231 -15.61 26.27 -9.77
C ARG A 231 -15.31 26.16 -11.25
#